data_AF-A0A4Y8WRG6-F1
#
_entry.id   AF-A0A4Y8WRG6-F1
#
_cell.length_a   1.000
_cell.length_b   1.000
_cell.length_c   1.000
_cell.angle_alpha   90.00
_cell.angle_beta   90.00
_cell.angle_gamma   90.00
#
_symmetry.space_group_name_H-M   'P 1'
#
loop_
_entity.id
_entity.type
_entity.pdbx_description
1 polymer ?
#
loop_
_entity_poly.entity_id
_entity_poly.type
_entity_poly.pdbx_seq_one_letter_code
_entity_poly.pdbx_strand_id
1 'polypeptide(L)'
;MRTDGRKILYRIIVGALLINLIWLAGYLLLGERVIAAPHRVFTHIPELLTSGMGAHLGASLRRLFIGLPIALILGITTAWVMHRWHGLGRMMSAFTYLAYPIPKLALLPIVMLIAGLGDGGKVTMIVLIILFQVIVNIRDSLANIPRESYLITTSLGASQWQLFRHLLLPAILPDILSTLRVAIGTAISVLFVTETYGTDKGMGYFIIDAWMRFDYLDMYGGIVVLSIAGFILFVLTDILELWLCRWREPNIYHQNN
;
A
#
# COMPACT_ATOMS: atom_id res chain seq x y z
N MET A 1 -2.93 -26.46 11.07
CA MET A 1 -4.24 -26.77 10.47
C MET A 1 -4.45 -25.86 9.28
N ARG A 2 -4.70 -26.47 8.10
CA ARG A 2 -4.87 -25.83 6.80
C ARG A 2 -6.10 -24.91 6.86
N THR A 3 -5.90 -23.60 6.88
CA THR A 3 -6.98 -22.65 6.59
C THR A 3 -7.68 -23.16 5.34
N ASP A 4 -8.98 -23.40 5.46
CA ASP A 4 -9.77 -23.99 4.39
C ASP A 4 -9.80 -22.96 3.27
N GLY A 5 -8.85 -23.04 2.32
CA GLY A 5 -8.65 -22.03 1.27
C GLY A 5 -9.92 -21.75 0.48
N ARG A 6 -10.85 -22.72 0.49
CA ARG A 6 -12.23 -22.59 0.00
C ARG A 6 -13.01 -21.47 0.69
N LYS A 7 -12.89 -21.28 2.01
CA LYS A 7 -13.59 -20.21 2.76
C LYS A 7 -13.04 -18.82 2.43
N ILE A 8 -11.73 -18.68 2.24
CA ILE A 8 -11.10 -17.40 1.85
C ILE A 8 -11.49 -17.07 0.41
N LEU A 9 -11.35 -18.03 -0.50
CA LEU A 9 -11.75 -17.89 -1.89
C LEU A 9 -13.24 -17.52 -2.02
N TYR A 10 -14.10 -18.18 -1.22
CA TYR A 10 -15.53 -17.86 -1.17
C TYR A 10 -15.77 -16.40 -0.75
N ARG A 11 -15.11 -15.89 0.30
CA ARG A 11 -15.26 -14.49 0.72
C ARG A 11 -14.81 -13.51 -0.35
N ILE A 12 -13.70 -13.79 -1.04
CA ILE A 12 -13.20 -12.95 -2.14
C ILE A 12 -14.19 -12.94 -3.31
N ILE A 13 -14.71 -14.11 -3.70
CA ILE A 13 -15.69 -14.24 -4.78
C ILE A 13 -16.98 -13.48 -4.43
N VAL A 14 -17.50 -13.67 -3.21
CA VAL A 14 -18.69 -12.95 -2.75
C VAL A 14 -18.46 -11.45 -2.75
N GLY A 15 -17.31 -10.98 -2.27
CA GLY A 15 -16.95 -9.56 -2.30
C GLY A 15 -16.88 -9.00 -3.73
N ALA A 16 -16.21 -9.71 -4.64
CA ALA A 16 -16.12 -9.33 -6.05
C ALA A 16 -17.49 -9.29 -6.73
N LEU A 17 -18.36 -10.27 -6.45
CA LEU A 17 -19.74 -10.30 -6.96
C LEU A 17 -20.54 -9.11 -6.42
N LEU A 18 -20.45 -8.80 -5.12
CA LEU A 18 -21.14 -7.66 -4.53
C LEU A 18 -20.71 -6.33 -5.18
N ILE A 19 -19.41 -6.12 -5.39
CA ILE A 19 -18.90 -4.92 -6.07
C ILE A 19 -19.45 -4.81 -7.49
N ASN A 20 -19.45 -5.92 -8.24
CA ASN A 20 -19.99 -5.95 -9.61
C ASN A 20 -21.51 -5.76 -9.66
N LEU A 21 -22.25 -6.28 -8.67
CA LEU A 21 -23.69 -6.07 -8.55
C LEU A 21 -24.02 -4.61 -8.23
N ILE A 22 -23.26 -3.97 -7.35
CA ILE A 22 -23.40 -2.54 -7.05
C ILE A 22 -23.12 -1.71 -8.30
N TRP A 23 -22.06 -2.04 -9.04
CA TRP A 23 -21.72 -1.36 -10.28
C TRP A 23 -22.80 -1.55 -11.36
N LEU A 24 -23.32 -2.77 -11.51
CA LEU A 24 -24.43 -3.05 -12.43
C LEU A 24 -25.71 -2.32 -12.03
N ALA A 25 -26.06 -2.30 -10.75
CA ALA A 25 -27.20 -1.54 -10.25
C ALA A 25 -27.04 -0.04 -10.54
N GLY A 26 -25.84 0.51 -10.34
CA GLY A 26 -25.52 1.88 -10.71
C GLY A 26 -25.73 2.15 -12.20
N TYR A 27 -25.24 1.26 -13.07
CA TYR A 27 -25.46 1.34 -14.52
C TYR A 27 -26.97 1.35 -14.88
N LEU A 28 -27.76 0.47 -14.28
CA LEU A 28 -29.20 0.38 -14.56
C LEU A 28 -29.97 1.63 -14.09
N LEU A 29 -29.54 2.26 -13.00
CA LEU A 29 -30.21 3.43 -12.43
C LEU A 29 -29.83 4.76 -13.11
N LEU A 30 -28.57 4.92 -13.50
CA LEU A 30 -28.03 6.20 -14.01
C LEU A 30 -27.86 6.23 -15.54
N GLY A 31 -27.94 5.08 -16.19
CA GLY A 31 -27.83 4.95 -17.64
C GLY A 31 -26.40 5.01 -18.17
N GLU A 32 -26.25 4.59 -19.43
CA GLU A 32 -24.96 4.37 -20.09
C GLU A 32 -24.12 5.64 -20.32
N ARG A 33 -24.75 6.81 -20.27
CA ARG A 33 -24.06 8.10 -20.41
C ARG A 33 -23.20 8.47 -19.19
N VAL A 34 -23.43 7.81 -18.04
CA VAL A 34 -22.75 8.13 -16.78
C VAL A 34 -21.85 6.97 -16.33
N ILE A 35 -22.31 5.73 -16.51
CA ILE A 35 -21.62 4.53 -16.03
C ILE A 35 -21.48 3.55 -17.18
N ALA A 36 -20.25 3.09 -17.46
CA ALA A 36 -20.05 2.02 -18.43
C ALA A 36 -20.53 0.68 -17.88
N ALA A 37 -21.18 -0.13 -18.72
CA ALA A 37 -21.66 -1.44 -18.30
C ALA A 37 -20.50 -2.37 -17.94
N PRO A 38 -20.53 -3.07 -16.78
CA PRO A 38 -19.41 -3.90 -16.32
C PRO A 38 -18.94 -4.92 -17.35
N HIS A 39 -19.90 -5.61 -17.99
CA HIS A 39 -19.61 -6.64 -18.99
C HIS A 39 -18.84 -6.09 -20.20
N ARG A 40 -19.19 -4.89 -20.68
CA ARG A 40 -18.50 -4.24 -21.81
C ARG A 40 -17.06 -3.89 -21.45
N VAL A 41 -16.84 -3.39 -20.23
CA VAL A 41 -15.50 -3.06 -19.74
C VAL A 41 -14.63 -4.32 -19.69
N PHE A 42 -15.11 -5.41 -19.08
CA PHE A 42 -14.34 -6.65 -19.00
C PHE A 42 -13.98 -7.23 -20.37
N THR A 43 -14.87 -7.15 -21.35
CA THR A 43 -14.59 -7.62 -22.72
C THR A 43 -13.60 -6.73 -23.47
N HIS A 44 -13.49 -5.46 -23.10
CA HIS A 44 -12.62 -4.50 -23.79
C HIS A 44 -11.19 -4.46 -23.23
N ILE A 45 -10.99 -4.84 -21.97
CA ILE A 45 -9.66 -4.85 -21.30
C ILE A 45 -8.55 -5.56 -22.10
N PRO A 46 -8.76 -6.75 -22.71
CA PRO A 46 -7.69 -7.41 -23.46
C PRO A 46 -7.16 -6.56 -24.61
N GLU A 47 -8.05 -5.88 -25.32
CA GLU A 47 -7.69 -4.96 -26.41
C GLU A 47 -6.91 -3.76 -25.86
N LEU A 48 -7.40 -3.13 -24.78
CA LEU A 48 -6.73 -2.01 -24.12
C LEU A 48 -5.30 -2.34 -23.68
N LEU A 49 -5.10 -3.54 -23.12
CA LEU A 49 -3.78 -3.98 -22.69
C LEU A 49 -2.78 -4.03 -23.85
N THR A 50 -3.24 -4.46 -25.03
CA THR A 50 -2.41 -4.53 -26.25
C THR A 50 -2.25 -3.19 -26.96
N SER A 51 -3.20 -2.27 -26.82
CA SER A 51 -3.21 -0.97 -27.52
C SER A 51 -2.40 0.13 -26.82
N GLY A 52 -1.78 -0.15 -25.68
CA GLY A 52 -0.86 0.76 -24.99
C GLY A 52 -1.02 0.81 -23.48
N MET A 53 -2.18 0.42 -22.94
CA MET A 53 -2.45 0.46 -21.48
C MET A 53 -1.43 -0.39 -20.70
N GLY A 54 -0.94 -1.49 -21.27
CA GLY A 54 0.10 -2.32 -20.64
C GLY A 54 1.39 -1.55 -20.32
N ALA A 55 1.80 -0.60 -21.17
CA ALA A 55 2.96 0.25 -20.93
C ALA A 55 2.70 1.27 -19.79
N HIS A 56 1.49 1.81 -19.71
CA HIS A 56 1.06 2.67 -18.62
C HIS A 56 1.06 1.92 -17.29
N LEU A 57 0.51 0.71 -17.26
CA LEU A 57 0.51 -0.16 -16.09
C LEU A 57 1.94 -0.50 -15.64
N GLY A 58 2.81 -0.87 -16.58
CA GLY A 58 4.21 -1.16 -16.30
C GLY A 58 4.96 0.03 -15.68
N ALA A 59 4.73 1.25 -16.18
CA ALA A 59 5.31 2.47 -15.62
C ALA A 59 4.83 2.72 -14.18
N SER A 60 3.53 2.58 -13.92
CA SER A 60 2.95 2.73 -12.58
C SER A 60 3.48 1.70 -11.59
N LEU A 61 3.52 0.42 -11.99
CA LEU A 61 4.06 -0.65 -11.18
C LEU A 61 5.54 -0.42 -10.87
N ARG A 62 6.35 -0.01 -11.86
CA ARG A 62 7.76 0.32 -11.62
C ARG A 62 7.92 1.40 -10.55
N ARG A 63 7.13 2.46 -10.61
CA ARG A 63 7.16 3.55 -9.61
C ARG A 63 6.79 3.04 -8.21
N LEU A 64 5.79 2.16 -8.09
CA LEU A 64 5.43 1.51 -6.83
C LEU A 64 6.55 0.64 -6.29
N PHE A 65 7.12 -0.24 -7.12
CA PHE A 65 8.20 -1.15 -6.74
C PHE A 65 9.50 -0.44 -6.36
N ILE A 66 9.68 0.82 -6.75
CA ILE A 66 10.81 1.65 -6.32
C ILE A 66 10.44 2.42 -5.04
N GLY A 67 9.30 3.12 -5.03
CA GLY A 67 8.92 4.00 -3.93
C GLY A 67 8.58 3.27 -2.63
N LEU A 68 7.87 2.14 -2.71
CA LEU A 68 7.46 1.39 -1.52
C LEU A 68 8.65 0.83 -0.72
N PRO A 69 9.64 0.14 -1.33
CA PRO A 69 10.81 -0.33 -0.59
C PRO A 69 11.63 0.80 0.02
N ILE A 70 11.82 1.91 -0.70
CA ILE A 70 12.54 3.08 -0.16
C ILE A 70 11.82 3.61 1.08
N ALA A 71 10.50 3.81 1.00
CA ALA A 71 9.70 4.29 2.12
C ALA A 71 9.74 3.35 3.33
N LEU A 72 9.62 2.04 3.08
CA LEU A 72 9.69 1.02 4.13
C LEU A 72 11.06 0.99 4.80
N ILE A 73 12.14 0.92 4.02
CA ILE A 73 13.50 0.84 4.56
C ILE A 73 13.81 2.08 5.39
N LEU A 74 13.53 3.27 4.86
CA LEU A 74 13.74 4.52 5.59
C LEU A 74 12.87 4.57 6.85
N GLY A 75 11.59 4.25 6.74
CA GLY A 75 10.66 4.34 7.86
C GLY A 75 10.96 3.36 8.98
N ILE A 76 11.27 2.10 8.65
CA ILE A 76 11.67 1.07 9.63
C ILE A 76 12.99 1.46 10.29
N THR A 77 13.97 1.94 9.51
CA THR A 77 15.27 2.37 10.05
C THR A 77 15.10 3.55 11.01
N THR A 78 14.31 4.56 10.63
CA THR A 78 14.01 5.71 11.50
C THR A 78 13.27 5.28 12.76
N ALA A 79 12.25 4.43 12.66
CA ALA A 79 11.52 3.93 13.83
C ALA A 79 12.43 3.14 14.79
N TRP A 80 13.32 2.31 14.25
CA TRP A 80 14.29 1.55 15.05
C TRP A 80 15.30 2.47 15.75
N VAL A 81 15.82 3.47 15.04
CA VAL A 81 16.71 4.49 15.60
C VAL A 81 16.03 5.26 16.73
N MET A 82 14.75 5.63 16.55
CA MET A 82 13.94 6.29 17.59
C MET A 82 13.75 5.43 18.83
N HIS A 83 13.56 4.12 18.63
CA HIS A 83 13.41 3.16 19.73
C HIS A 83 14.72 2.95 20.49
N ARG A 84 15.86 2.87 19.78
CA ARG A 84 17.17 2.56 20.37
C ARG A 84 17.78 3.70 21.19
N TRP A 85 17.58 4.95 20.76
CA TRP A 85 18.18 6.12 21.39
C TRP A 85 17.13 7.08 21.96
N HIS A 86 16.86 7.00 23.26
CA HIS A 86 15.83 7.81 23.94
C HIS A 86 15.94 9.33 23.71
N GLY A 87 17.15 9.88 23.58
CA GLY A 87 17.35 11.30 23.28
C GLY A 87 16.88 11.66 21.87
N LEU A 88 17.40 10.95 20.86
CA LEU A 88 17.04 11.15 19.47
C LEU A 88 15.56 10.81 19.21
N GLY A 89 15.06 9.77 19.87
CA GLY A 89 13.67 9.33 19.81
C GLY A 89 12.69 10.39 20.26
N ARG A 90 12.98 11.14 21.34
CA ARG A 90 12.14 12.27 21.77
C ARG A 90 12.08 13.39 20.72
N MET A 91 13.23 13.77 20.17
CA MET A 91 13.32 14.82 19.14
C MET A 91 12.60 14.42 17.84
N MET A 92 12.87 13.22 17.34
CA MET A 92 12.25 12.67 16.14
C MET A 92 10.75 12.41 16.32
N SER A 93 10.30 12.07 17.53
CA SER A 93 8.89 11.89 17.84
C SER A 93 8.14 13.22 17.71
N ALA A 94 8.70 14.30 18.25
CA ALA A 94 8.13 15.64 18.11
C ALA A 94 8.08 16.07 16.63
N PHE A 95 9.15 15.84 15.87
CA PHE A 95 9.17 16.11 14.43
C PHE A 95 8.10 15.32 13.67
N THR A 96 8.03 14.01 13.94
CA THR A 96 7.04 13.11 13.30
C THR A 96 5.62 13.54 13.66
N TYR A 97 5.37 13.93 14.91
CA TYR A 97 4.06 14.42 15.37
C TYR A 97 3.61 15.69 14.62
N LEU A 98 4.53 16.61 14.34
CA LEU A 98 4.23 17.83 13.57
C LEU A 98 4.11 17.56 12.06
N ALA A 99 4.94 16.66 11.53
CA ALA A 99 4.97 16.36 10.11
C ALA A 99 3.81 15.45 9.66
N TYR A 100 3.33 14.57 10.54
CA TYR A 100 2.28 13.59 10.24
C TYR A 100 0.92 14.18 9.80
N PRO A 101 0.39 15.27 10.38
CA PRO A 101 -0.88 15.85 9.92
C PRO A 101 -0.78 16.70 8.63
N ILE A 102 0.44 17.02 8.15
CA ILE A 102 0.61 17.84 6.96
C ILE A 102 -0.04 17.17 5.73
N PRO A 103 -0.88 17.84 4.94
CA PRO A 103 -1.45 17.27 3.72
C PRO A 103 -0.35 17.10 2.67
N LYS A 104 0.32 15.95 2.68
CA LYS A 104 1.52 15.72 1.85
C LYS A 104 1.24 15.84 0.36
N LEU A 105 0.03 15.51 -0.09
CA LEU A 105 -0.39 15.76 -1.48
C LEU A 105 -0.35 17.24 -1.87
N ALA A 106 -0.57 18.17 -0.94
CA ALA A 106 -0.44 19.61 -1.22
C ALA A 106 1.00 20.04 -1.49
N LEU A 107 1.99 19.21 -1.13
CA LEU A 107 3.41 19.45 -1.43
C LEU A 107 3.79 18.99 -2.84
N LEU A 108 2.86 18.44 -3.63
CA LEU A 108 3.11 17.93 -4.98
C LEU A 108 3.85 18.95 -5.88
N PRO A 109 3.46 20.24 -5.96
CA PRO A 109 4.17 21.20 -6.80
C PRO A 109 5.62 21.43 -6.38
N ILE A 110 5.89 21.43 -5.06
CA ILE A 110 7.24 21.59 -4.51
C ILE A 110 8.08 20.36 -4.85
N VAL A 111 7.51 19.16 -4.70
CA VAL A 111 8.20 17.91 -5.06
C VAL A 111 8.49 17.87 -6.56
N MET A 112 7.57 18.34 -7.40
CA MET A 112 7.80 18.44 -8.85
C MET A 112 8.88 19.44 -9.22
N LEU A 113 9.00 20.55 -8.49
CA LEU A 113 10.05 21.53 -8.70
C LEU A 113 11.44 20.97 -8.37
N ILE A 114 11.56 20.18 -7.30
CA ILE A 114 12.84 19.68 -6.80
C ILE A 114 13.25 18.36 -7.47
N ALA A 115 12.32 17.41 -7.57
CA ALA A 115 12.57 16.06 -8.08
C ALA A 115 12.15 15.86 -9.54
N GLY A 116 11.63 16.92 -10.18
CA GLY A 116 11.23 16.95 -11.57
C GLY A 116 9.84 16.37 -11.85
N LEU A 117 9.40 16.54 -13.10
CA LEU A 117 8.11 16.05 -13.61
C LEU A 117 8.16 14.57 -14.04
N GLY A 118 9.33 13.96 -14.15
CA GLY A 118 9.47 12.55 -14.49
C GLY A 118 9.17 11.62 -13.32
N ASP A 119 9.69 10.39 -13.39
CA ASP A 119 9.49 9.36 -12.37
C ASP A 119 10.02 9.75 -10.98
N GLY A 120 11.09 10.57 -10.92
CA GLY A 120 11.70 11.02 -9.67
C GLY A 120 10.69 11.71 -8.75
N GLY A 121 9.89 12.65 -9.27
CA GLY A 121 8.86 13.33 -8.49
C GLY A 121 7.75 12.40 -8.00
N LYS A 122 7.32 11.45 -8.83
CA LYS A 122 6.25 10.49 -8.49
C LYS A 122 6.70 9.52 -7.40
N VAL A 123 7.91 8.98 -7.55
CA VAL A 123 8.53 8.12 -6.53
C VAL A 123 8.75 8.88 -5.23
N THR A 124 9.21 10.13 -5.30
CA THR A 124 9.40 10.98 -4.11
C THR A 124 8.09 11.22 -3.36
N MET A 125 6.98 11.43 -4.08
CA MET A 125 5.66 11.56 -3.48
C MET A 125 5.18 10.29 -2.77
N ILE A 126 5.40 9.12 -3.39
CA ILE A 126 5.12 7.83 -2.75
C ILE A 126 5.91 7.71 -1.44
N VAL A 127 7.23 7.98 -1.50
CA VAL A 127 8.11 7.91 -0.34
C VAL A 127 7.65 8.86 0.75
N LEU A 128 7.40 10.13 0.43
CA LEU A 128 7.02 11.17 1.38
C LEU A 128 5.72 10.83 2.14
N ILE A 129 4.73 10.26 1.45
CA ILE A 129 3.44 9.93 2.05
C ILE A 129 3.54 8.70 2.95
N ILE A 130 4.26 7.68 2.49
CA ILE A 130 4.31 6.39 3.18
C ILE A 130 5.31 6.42 4.33
N LEU A 131 6.39 7.19 4.23
CA LEU A 131 7.47 7.25 5.21
C LEU A 131 6.93 7.51 6.63
N PHE A 132 6.13 8.56 6.82
CA PHE A 132 5.63 8.90 8.15
C PHE A 132 4.62 7.89 8.69
N GLN A 133 3.80 7.30 7.81
CA GLN A 133 2.90 6.21 8.19
C GLN A 133 3.67 4.99 8.72
N VAL A 134 4.76 4.62 8.03
CA VAL A 134 5.63 3.51 8.46
C VAL A 134 6.32 3.84 9.78
N ILE A 135 6.90 5.04 9.91
CA ILE A 135 7.59 5.45 11.14
C ILE A 135 6.67 5.32 12.36
N VAL A 136 5.46 5.88 12.27
CA VAL A 136 4.50 5.88 13.38
C VAL A 136 4.08 4.45 13.73
N ASN A 137 3.62 3.68 12.74
CA ASN A 137 3.15 2.31 12.98
C ASN A 137 4.22 1.41 13.58
N ILE A 138 5.45 1.45 13.05
CA ILE A 138 6.53 0.58 13.52
C ILE A 138 7.07 1.01 14.88
N ARG A 139 7.17 2.32 15.13
CA ARG A 139 7.53 2.84 16.46
C ARG A 139 6.53 2.37 17.51
N ASP A 140 5.24 2.45 17.21
CA ASP A 140 4.18 2.08 18.16
C ASP A 140 4.18 0.55 18.36
N SER A 141 4.44 -0.22 17.31
CA SER A 141 4.62 -1.69 17.38
C SER A 141 5.81 -2.07 18.28
N LEU A 142 6.95 -1.38 18.15
CA LEU A 142 8.11 -1.56 19.01
C LEU A 142 7.83 -1.18 20.48
N ALA A 143 7.02 -0.14 20.71
CA ALA A 143 6.64 0.29 22.05
C ALA A 143 5.67 -0.69 22.76
N ASN A 144 4.88 -1.44 22.00
CA ASN A 144 3.92 -2.42 22.51
C ASN A 144 4.54 -3.76 22.92
N ILE A 145 5.83 -3.99 22.65
CA ILE A 145 6.51 -5.22 23.06
C ILE A 145 6.58 -5.26 24.61
N PRO A 146 6.09 -6.33 25.27
CA PRO A 146 6.09 -6.43 26.72
C PRO A 146 7.51 -6.29 27.30
N ARG A 147 7.64 -5.49 28.37
CA ARG A 147 8.93 -5.32 29.07
C ARG A 147 9.50 -6.65 29.57
N GLU A 148 8.64 -7.58 29.95
CA GLU A 148 9.01 -8.94 30.38
C GLU A 148 9.82 -9.68 29.31
N SER A 149 9.43 -9.57 28.03
CA SER A 149 10.16 -10.18 26.92
C SER A 149 11.59 -9.64 26.79
N TYR A 150 11.80 -8.35 27.07
CA TYR A 150 13.14 -7.77 27.13
C TYR A 150 13.94 -8.28 28.33
N LEU A 151 13.32 -8.40 29.50
CA LEU A 151 13.98 -8.90 30.71
C LEU A 151 14.43 -10.36 30.52
N ILE A 152 13.54 -11.22 30.04
CA ILE A 152 13.85 -12.64 29.78
C ILE A 152 15.02 -12.75 28.79
N THR A 153 14.97 -12.00 27.69
CA THR A 153 16.00 -12.07 26.65
C THR A 153 17.35 -11.54 27.14
N THR A 154 17.36 -10.46 27.93
CA THR A 154 18.60 -9.89 28.47
C THR A 154 19.19 -10.75 29.61
N SER A 155 18.37 -11.39 30.44
CA SER A 155 18.82 -12.35 31.46
C SER A 155 19.50 -13.59 30.87
N LEU A 156 19.17 -13.96 29.63
CA LEU A 156 19.85 -15.03 28.89
C LEU A 156 21.19 -14.58 28.27
N GLY A 157 21.66 -13.36 28.54
CA GLY A 157 22.93 -12.84 28.04
C GLY A 157 22.90 -12.40 26.57
N ALA A 158 21.72 -12.14 26.01
CA ALA A 158 21.60 -11.75 24.62
C ALA A 158 22.32 -10.40 24.33
N SER A 159 23.18 -10.41 23.33
CA SER A 159 23.75 -9.18 22.76
C SER A 159 22.68 -8.31 22.10
N GLN A 160 23.00 -7.05 21.82
CA GLN A 160 22.08 -6.10 21.16
C GLN A 160 21.62 -6.59 19.79
N TRP A 161 22.50 -7.27 19.05
CA TRP A 161 22.15 -7.86 17.76
C TRP A 161 21.22 -9.07 17.92
N GLN A 162 21.45 -9.91 18.94
CA GLN A 162 20.57 -11.03 19.24
C GLN A 162 19.18 -10.54 19.70
N LEU A 163 19.12 -9.49 20.52
CA LEU A 163 17.87 -8.85 20.92
C LEU A 163 17.08 -8.37 19.68
N PHE A 164 17.74 -7.71 18.74
CA PHE A 164 17.07 -7.27 17.51
C PHE A 164 16.59 -8.45 16.67
N ARG A 165 17.45 -9.42 16.38
CA ARG A 165 17.16 -10.53 15.46
C ARG A 165 16.15 -11.53 16.04
N HIS A 166 16.17 -11.78 17.35
CA HIS A 166 15.36 -12.83 17.97
C HIS A 166 14.14 -12.33 18.73
N LEU A 167 14.12 -11.08 19.20
CA LEU A 167 12.96 -10.50 19.87
C LEU A 167 12.28 -9.44 19.01
N LEU A 168 12.99 -8.36 18.65
CA LEU A 168 12.36 -7.19 18.04
C LEU A 168 11.81 -7.48 16.65
N LEU A 169 12.66 -7.99 15.74
CA LEU A 169 12.28 -8.21 14.36
C LEU A 169 11.13 -9.23 14.23
N PRO A 170 11.15 -10.40 14.89
CA PRO A 170 10.03 -11.33 14.84
C PRO A 170 8.74 -10.76 15.48
N ALA A 171 8.86 -9.92 16.51
CA ALA A 171 7.70 -9.32 17.16
C ALA A 171 6.97 -8.32 16.24
N ILE A 172 7.71 -7.47 15.52
CA ILE A 172 7.13 -6.41 14.68
C ILE A 172 6.91 -6.80 13.23
N LEU A 173 7.43 -7.95 12.77
CA LEU A 173 7.29 -8.36 11.37
C LEU A 173 5.84 -8.42 10.88
N PRO A 174 4.86 -8.95 11.65
CA PRO A 174 3.46 -8.92 11.25
C PRO A 174 2.93 -7.49 11.08
N ASP A 175 3.37 -6.57 11.93
CA ASP A 175 2.96 -5.16 11.87
C ASP A 175 3.60 -4.42 10.69
N ILE A 176 4.83 -4.80 10.31
CA ILE A 176 5.47 -4.35 9.06
C ILE A 176 4.63 -4.76 7.85
N LEU A 177 4.17 -6.01 7.79
CA LEU A 177 3.38 -6.52 6.67
C LEU A 177 1.97 -5.92 6.64
N SER A 178 1.34 -5.75 7.81
CA SER A 178 0.07 -5.02 7.94
C SER A 178 0.20 -3.56 7.45
N THR A 179 1.30 -2.90 7.84
CA THR A 179 1.61 -1.54 7.40
C THR A 179 1.86 -1.48 5.89
N LEU A 180 2.57 -2.47 5.32
CA LEU A 180 2.78 -2.58 3.88
C LEU A 180 1.46 -2.72 3.11
N ARG A 181 0.51 -3.51 3.62
CA ARG A 181 -0.83 -3.68 3.00
C ARG A 181 -1.55 -2.35 2.88
N VAL A 182 -1.58 -1.57 3.97
CA VAL A 182 -2.18 -0.22 3.97
C VAL A 182 -1.39 0.74 3.07
N ALA A 183 -0.06 0.64 3.09
CA ALA A 183 0.82 1.45 2.26
C ALA A 183 0.59 1.22 0.75
N ILE A 184 0.35 -0.01 0.29
CA ILE A 184 0.08 -0.31 -1.12
C ILE A 184 -1.17 0.43 -1.60
N GLY A 185 -2.28 0.35 -0.86
CA GLY A 185 -3.52 1.03 -1.23
C GLY A 185 -3.37 2.56 -1.25
N THR A 186 -2.63 3.09 -0.28
CA THR A 186 -2.29 4.52 -0.21
C THR A 186 -1.39 4.93 -1.38
N ALA A 187 -0.37 4.13 -1.69
CA ALA A 187 0.58 4.37 -2.78
C ALA A 187 -0.12 4.44 -4.14
N ILE A 188 -1.06 3.52 -4.41
CA ILE A 188 -1.84 3.52 -5.66
C ILE A 188 -2.69 4.77 -5.78
N SER A 189 -3.35 5.17 -4.70
CA SER A 189 -4.20 6.38 -4.67
C SER A 189 -3.37 7.64 -4.91
N VAL A 190 -2.20 7.74 -4.27
CA VAL A 190 -1.25 8.83 -4.49
C VAL A 190 -0.74 8.81 -5.92
N LEU A 191 -0.31 7.63 -6.39
CA LEU A 191 0.26 7.48 -7.71
C LEU A 191 -0.73 7.94 -8.79
N PHE A 192 -2.00 7.55 -8.68
CA PHE A 192 -3.07 8.03 -9.55
C PHE A 192 -3.04 9.56 -9.66
N VAL A 193 -3.07 10.28 -8.53
CA VAL A 193 -3.03 11.75 -8.50
C VAL A 193 -1.73 12.30 -9.07
N THR A 194 -0.57 11.72 -8.71
CA THR A 194 0.71 12.26 -9.18
C THR A 194 0.95 12.05 -10.67
N GLU A 195 0.38 10.98 -11.25
CA GLU A 195 0.48 10.65 -12.66
C GLU A 195 -0.45 11.51 -13.54
N THR A 196 -1.37 12.28 -12.96
CA THR A 196 -2.18 13.23 -13.74
C THR A 196 -1.41 14.50 -14.13
N TYR A 197 -0.23 14.71 -13.56
CA TYR A 197 0.53 15.95 -13.72
C TYR A 197 1.91 15.71 -14.35
N GLY A 198 2.17 16.35 -15.48
CA GLY A 198 3.51 16.45 -16.08
C GLY A 198 4.11 15.11 -16.52
N THR A 199 3.29 14.13 -16.90
CA THR A 199 3.75 12.86 -17.48
C THR A 199 2.79 12.42 -18.58
N ASP A 200 3.33 11.68 -19.55
CA ASP A 200 2.63 11.01 -20.65
C ASP A 200 2.45 9.51 -20.39
N LYS A 201 2.84 9.01 -19.20
CA LYS A 201 2.90 7.59 -18.87
C LYS A 201 2.39 7.32 -17.46
N GLY A 202 1.73 6.18 -17.29
CA GLY A 202 1.11 5.77 -16.03
C GLY A 202 -0.40 5.61 -16.15
N MET A 203 -0.96 4.81 -15.25
CA MET A 203 -2.40 4.53 -15.18
C MET A 203 -3.21 5.77 -14.78
N GLY A 204 -2.68 6.63 -13.91
CA GLY A 204 -3.34 7.90 -13.57
C GLY A 204 -3.47 8.82 -14.78
N TYR A 205 -2.41 8.92 -15.60
CA TYR A 205 -2.48 9.62 -16.88
C TYR A 205 -3.53 8.99 -17.79
N PHE A 206 -3.47 7.68 -18.01
CA PHE A 206 -4.38 6.96 -18.92
C PHE A 206 -5.85 7.17 -18.56
N ILE A 207 -6.19 7.05 -17.27
CA ILE A 207 -7.57 7.20 -16.79
C ILE A 207 -8.07 8.64 -16.99
N ILE A 208 -7.25 9.64 -16.67
CA ILE A 208 -7.64 11.05 -16.84
C ILE A 208 -7.71 11.43 -18.31
N ASP A 209 -6.81 10.92 -19.14
CA ASP A 209 -6.79 11.12 -20.59
C ASP A 209 -8.05 10.53 -21.25
N ALA A 210 -8.44 9.31 -20.89
CA ALA A 210 -9.70 8.71 -21.31
C ALA A 210 -10.92 9.51 -20.83
N TRP A 211 -10.91 9.97 -19.57
CA TRP A 211 -11.97 10.81 -19.02
C TRP A 211 -12.11 12.14 -19.78
N MET A 212 -11.01 12.80 -20.12
CA MET A 212 -11.00 14.05 -20.89
C MET A 212 -11.51 13.87 -22.34
N ARG A 213 -11.34 12.66 -22.92
CA ARG A 213 -11.92 12.30 -24.22
C ARG A 213 -13.39 11.89 -24.16
N PHE A 214 -14.00 11.87 -22.97
CA PHE A 214 -15.31 11.28 -22.71
C PHE A 214 -15.39 9.79 -23.10
N ASP A 215 -14.25 9.10 -23.15
CA ASP A 215 -14.19 7.67 -23.36
C ASP A 215 -14.32 6.94 -22.02
N TYR A 216 -15.56 6.76 -21.59
CA TYR A 216 -15.84 6.09 -20.33
C TYR A 216 -15.44 4.61 -20.37
N LEU A 217 -15.47 3.95 -21.53
CA LEU A 217 -15.13 2.53 -21.61
C LEU A 217 -13.65 2.31 -21.27
N ASP A 218 -12.77 3.12 -21.84
CA ASP A 218 -11.34 3.14 -21.54
C ASP A 218 -11.07 3.57 -20.09
N MET A 219 -11.75 4.62 -19.63
CA MET A 219 -11.58 5.15 -18.27
C MET A 219 -11.91 4.08 -17.22
N TYR A 220 -13.08 3.43 -17.32
CA TYR A 220 -13.48 2.36 -16.40
C TYR A 220 -12.56 1.13 -16.57
N GLY A 221 -12.11 0.82 -17.79
CA GLY A 221 -11.12 -0.23 -18.05
C GLY A 221 -9.82 0.01 -17.29
N GLY A 222 -9.27 1.22 -17.36
CA GLY A 222 -8.08 1.62 -16.63
C GLY A 222 -8.25 1.52 -15.11
N ILE A 223 -9.40 1.95 -14.58
CA ILE A 223 -9.72 1.83 -13.14
C ILE A 223 -9.76 0.36 -12.71
N VAL A 224 -10.41 -0.51 -13.49
CA VAL A 224 -10.50 -1.94 -13.20
C VAL A 224 -9.11 -2.59 -13.21
N VAL A 225 -8.30 -2.31 -14.23
CA VAL A 225 -6.94 -2.87 -14.33
C VAL A 225 -6.04 -2.40 -13.19
N LEU A 226 -6.08 -1.11 -12.83
CA LEU A 226 -5.33 -0.58 -11.69
C LEU A 226 -5.80 -1.20 -10.36
N SER A 227 -7.10 -1.42 -10.21
CA SER A 227 -7.70 -2.07 -9.02
C SER A 227 -7.27 -3.53 -8.91
N ILE A 228 -7.27 -4.27 -10.02
CA ILE A 228 -6.79 -5.66 -10.07
C ILE A 228 -5.30 -5.73 -9.71
N ALA A 229 -4.49 -4.83 -10.26
CA ALA A 229 -3.06 -4.76 -9.93
C ALA A 229 -2.84 -4.53 -8.43
N GLY A 230 -3.60 -3.61 -7.81
CA GLY A 230 -3.56 -3.38 -6.37
C GLY A 230 -4.00 -4.59 -5.55
N PHE A 231 -5.07 -5.26 -5.97
CA PHE A 231 -5.54 -6.48 -5.33
C PHE A 231 -4.49 -7.61 -5.39
N ILE A 232 -3.81 -7.78 -6.53
CA ILE A 232 -2.72 -8.74 -6.67
C ILE A 232 -1.59 -8.42 -5.69
N LEU A 233 -1.18 -7.14 -5.57
CA LEU A 233 -0.16 -6.72 -4.60
C LEU A 233 -0.58 -7.01 -3.14
N PHE A 234 -1.86 -6.87 -2.81
CA PHE A 234 -2.40 -7.24 -1.49
C PHE A 234 -2.28 -8.74 -1.25
N VAL A 235 -2.74 -9.57 -2.20
CA VAL A 235 -2.64 -11.03 -2.10
C VAL A 235 -1.18 -11.49 -1.99
N LEU A 236 -0.27 -10.88 -2.74
CA LEU A 236 1.17 -11.16 -2.61
C LEU A 236 1.69 -10.84 -1.20
N THR A 237 1.24 -9.74 -0.61
CA THR A 237 1.61 -9.37 0.77
C THR A 237 1.05 -10.38 1.79
N ASP A 238 -0.17 -10.86 1.58
CA ASP A 238 -0.77 -11.90 2.44
C ASP A 238 -0.01 -13.23 2.34
N ILE A 239 0.42 -13.61 1.14
CA ILE A 239 1.26 -14.80 0.93
C ILE A 239 2.61 -14.63 1.62
N LEU A 240 3.22 -13.44 1.53
CA LEU A 240 4.46 -13.11 2.23
C LEU A 240 4.29 -13.21 3.75
N GLU A 241 3.15 -12.78 4.30
CA GLU A 241 2.84 -12.91 5.73
C GLU A 241 2.75 -14.37 6.17
N LEU A 242 2.07 -15.21 5.40
CA LEU A 242 1.99 -16.65 5.71
C LEU A 242 3.35 -17.35 5.69
N TRP A 243 4.25 -16.89 4.82
CA TRP A 243 5.59 -17.46 4.72
C TRP A 243 6.53 -16.93 5.80
N LEU A 244 6.56 -15.61 5.99
CA LEU A 244 7.47 -14.95 6.92
C LEU A 244 7.04 -15.08 8.37
N CYS A 245 5.74 -15.06 8.69
CA CYS A 245 5.23 -15.08 10.07
C CYS A 245 4.71 -16.46 10.49
N ARG A 246 5.34 -17.54 10.02
CA ARG A 246 4.89 -18.92 10.28
C ARG A 246 4.86 -19.32 11.76
N TRP A 247 5.65 -18.64 12.61
CA TRP A 247 5.65 -18.87 14.06
C TRP A 247 4.42 -18.31 14.76
N ARG A 248 3.70 -17.37 14.14
CA ARG A 248 2.51 -16.77 14.72
C ARG A 248 1.36 -17.75 14.51
N GLU A 249 0.78 -18.24 15.60
CA GLU A 249 -0.49 -18.96 15.50
C GLU A 249 -1.53 -18.00 14.92
N PRO A 250 -2.32 -18.41 13.90
CA PRO A 250 -3.40 -17.59 13.41
C PRO A 250 -4.36 -17.32 14.57
N ASN A 251 -4.45 -16.06 15.00
CA ASN A 251 -5.31 -15.61 16.08
C ASN A 251 -6.79 -15.88 15.71
N ILE A 252 -7.31 -17.05 16.08
CA ILE A 252 -8.70 -17.46 15.83
C ILE A 252 -9.61 -17.15 17.05
N TYR A 253 -9.07 -16.71 18.20
CA TYR A 253 -9.82 -16.72 19.47
C TYR A 253 -10.01 -15.38 20.23
N HIS A 254 -9.70 -14.21 19.66
CA HIS A 254 -10.01 -12.92 20.31
C HIS A 254 -11.17 -12.13 19.67
N GLN A 255 -12.13 -12.83 19.03
CA GLN A 255 -13.41 -12.23 18.62
C GLN A 255 -14.59 -12.53 19.55
N ASN A 256 -14.38 -13.25 20.66
CA ASN A 256 -15.39 -13.44 21.69
C ASN A 256 -14.86 -12.94 23.04
N ASN A 257 -14.97 -11.64 23.26
CA ASN A 257 -15.27 -11.07 24.58
C ASN A 257 -15.86 -9.66 24.41
#